data_AF-A0AAP0QBT6-F1
#
_entry.id   AF-A0AAP0QBT6-F1
#
_cell.length_a   1.000
_cell.length_b   1.000
_cell.length_c   1.000
_cell.angle_alpha   90.00
_cell.angle_beta   90.00
_cell.angle_gamma   90.00
#
_symmetry.space_group_name_H-M   'P 1'
#
loop_
_entity.id
_entity.type
_entity.pdbx_description
1 polymer ?
#
loop_
_entity_poly.entity_id
_entity_poly.type
_entity_poly.pdbx_seq_one_letter_code
_entity_poly.pdbx_strand_id
1 'polypeptide(L)'
;MAMNIERIEHGVVTDDEENRTAVPTHPMKSSSLKSLITKWWLLLLNAALLAVGTIGGPLLLRLYFLHGGSRRWIPGLLQTGGFPILLVPIGILYVRQGSPRNGKFFASPKLLLCGVFIGLLTGIDSFMYSLGLSYLPVSTSSLLLSTQLVFTAVFALIIVRHKFTPYSANAVVLMTLGSILLGISKSGDRPAGVTNAQYWLGFIVTLGAAALLGFMLPITEVSYTKVGKALTYSSVLQFQFVAALSATLFCTIGMLINKDFSAMPREASKYELGTAKYYLVLLASAIVWQLLFIGNMGLIFCSSSLTSGVVNATLLPVTEIAAVIVYHEKFNGQKGMSLALCIWGFASYFYGSYNYRGTKKQQLGKGTEEVTK
;
A
#
# COMPACT_ATOMS: atom_id res chain seq x y z
N MET A 1 -6.46 -25.23 6.42
CA MET A 1 -5.82 -25.29 5.09
C MET A 1 -5.26 -23.90 4.78
N ALA A 2 -4.13 -23.56 5.39
CA ALA A 2 -3.51 -22.23 5.28
C ALA A 2 -2.58 -22.23 4.05
N MET A 3 -2.87 -21.37 3.09
CA MET A 3 -2.15 -21.29 1.82
C MET A 3 -0.71 -20.81 2.06
N ASN A 4 0.23 -21.52 1.47
CA ASN A 4 1.65 -21.22 1.51
C ASN A 4 1.92 -20.05 0.53
N ILE A 5 1.98 -18.83 1.05
CA ILE A 5 2.27 -17.60 0.29
C ILE A 5 3.60 -17.73 -0.49
N GLU A 6 4.49 -18.63 -0.07
CA GLU A 6 5.73 -18.99 -0.76
C GLU A 6 5.53 -19.55 -2.19
N ARG A 7 4.37 -20.16 -2.50
CA ARG A 7 4.12 -20.72 -3.84
C ARG A 7 3.85 -19.67 -4.93
N ILE A 8 3.57 -18.42 -4.54
CA ILE A 8 3.43 -17.29 -5.46
C ILE A 8 4.80 -16.60 -5.66
N GLU A 9 5.71 -16.73 -4.69
CA GLU A 9 7.04 -16.09 -4.69
C GLU A 9 8.08 -16.85 -5.51
N HIS A 10 7.92 -18.18 -5.70
CA HIS A 10 8.76 -18.97 -6.60
C HIS A 10 7.97 -19.41 -7.83
N GLY A 11 8.20 -18.71 -8.95
CA GLY A 11 7.77 -19.19 -10.27
C GLY A 11 8.33 -20.59 -10.49
N VAL A 12 7.43 -21.57 -10.54
CA VAL A 12 7.73 -22.96 -10.86
C VAL A 12 8.34 -23.01 -12.26
N VAL A 13 9.66 -23.16 -12.33
CA VAL A 13 10.34 -23.86 -13.41
C VAL A 13 10.55 -25.27 -12.87
N THR A 14 9.75 -26.20 -13.36
CA THR A 14 10.05 -27.63 -13.25
C THR A 14 11.16 -27.93 -14.23
N ASP A 15 12.37 -28.17 -13.74
CA ASP A 15 13.33 -29.01 -14.46
C ASP A 15 13.33 -30.37 -13.74
N ASP A 16 13.12 -31.41 -14.54
CA ASP A 16 12.84 -32.78 -14.15
C ASP A 16 13.96 -33.41 -13.28
N GLU A 17 13.54 -34.22 -12.30
CA GLU A 17 14.40 -35.22 -11.66
C GLU A 17 14.75 -36.31 -12.68
N GLU A 18 16.01 -36.40 -13.10
CA GLU A 18 16.71 -37.69 -13.13
C GLU A 18 18.23 -37.54 -13.30
N ASN A 19 18.94 -38.21 -12.39
CA ASN A 19 20.21 -38.91 -12.56
C ASN A 19 21.40 -38.51 -11.66
N ARG A 20 22.00 -39.57 -11.14
CA ARG A 20 22.85 -39.75 -9.96
C ARG A 20 24.27 -39.18 -10.09
N THR A 21 24.84 -38.90 -8.91
CA THR A 21 26.27 -39.05 -8.54
C THR A 21 27.33 -38.42 -9.45
N ALA A 22 27.70 -37.18 -9.16
CA ALA A 22 29.07 -36.71 -9.29
C ALA A 22 29.28 -35.50 -8.35
N VAL A 23 30.33 -35.53 -7.54
CA VAL A 23 30.83 -34.33 -6.84
C VAL A 23 31.60 -33.50 -7.86
N PRO A 24 31.28 -32.22 -8.09
CA PRO A 24 32.18 -31.31 -8.78
C PRO A 24 32.64 -30.22 -7.82
N THR A 25 33.90 -30.31 -7.41
CA THR A 25 34.67 -29.18 -6.88
C THR A 25 34.93 -28.18 -8.02
N HIS A 26 34.07 -27.16 -8.15
CA HIS A 26 34.34 -25.98 -9.00
C HIS A 26 34.12 -24.68 -8.22
N PRO A 27 34.91 -23.61 -8.49
CA PRO A 27 34.94 -22.42 -7.66
C PRO A 27 33.69 -21.56 -7.87
N MET A 28 32.88 -21.46 -6.83
CA MET A 28 31.70 -20.60 -6.75
C MET A 28 32.13 -19.14 -6.52
N LYS A 29 32.35 -18.29 -7.56
CA LYS A 29 32.75 -16.88 -7.24
C LYS A 29 32.59 -15.69 -8.21
N SER A 30 31.83 -15.71 -9.31
CA SER A 30 31.60 -14.42 -10.05
C SER A 30 30.18 -14.19 -10.58
N SER A 31 29.49 -15.23 -11.04
CA SER A 31 28.10 -15.15 -11.50
C SER A 31 27.11 -14.91 -10.36
N SER A 32 27.34 -15.50 -9.17
CA SER A 32 26.47 -15.32 -8.00
C SER A 32 26.61 -13.95 -7.35
N LEU A 33 27.81 -13.35 -7.36
CA LEU A 33 28.02 -12.03 -6.76
C LEU A 33 27.39 -10.92 -7.62
N LYS A 34 27.54 -11.01 -8.95
CA LYS A 34 26.86 -10.09 -9.88
C LYS A 34 25.34 -10.19 -9.78
N SER A 35 24.78 -11.40 -9.70
CA SER A 35 23.33 -11.58 -9.53
C SER A 35 22.82 -11.06 -8.18
N LEU A 36 23.61 -11.22 -7.11
CA LEU A 36 23.30 -10.66 -5.79
C LEU A 36 23.29 -9.13 -5.82
N ILE A 37 24.32 -8.51 -6.42
CA ILE A 37 24.43 -7.04 -6.56
C ILE A 37 23.26 -6.49 -7.37
N THR A 38 22.89 -7.12 -8.49
CA THR A 38 21.72 -6.70 -9.29
C THR A 38 20.43 -6.83 -8.50
N LYS A 39 20.26 -7.90 -7.71
CA LYS A 39 19.07 -8.08 -6.84
C LYS A 39 18.98 -6.98 -5.78
N TRP A 40 20.08 -6.66 -5.09
CA TRP A 40 20.11 -5.60 -4.09
C TRP A 40 19.88 -4.22 -4.69
N TRP A 41 20.46 -3.94 -5.87
CA TRP A 41 20.19 -2.71 -6.60
C TRP A 41 18.70 -2.55 -6.96
N LEU A 42 18.07 -3.61 -7.47
CA LEU A 42 16.64 -3.61 -7.78
C LEU A 42 15.79 -3.41 -6.51
N LEU A 43 16.16 -4.02 -5.39
CA LEU A 43 15.48 -3.80 -4.11
C LEU A 43 15.58 -2.35 -3.65
N LEU A 44 16.78 -1.77 -3.69
CA LEU A 44 17.01 -0.37 -3.31
C LEU A 44 16.27 0.60 -4.22
N LEU A 45 16.26 0.36 -5.53
CA LEU A 45 15.53 1.17 -6.50
C LEU A 45 14.02 1.15 -6.18
N ASN A 46 13.43 -0.04 -6.00
CA ASN A 46 12.00 -0.15 -5.70
C ASN A 46 11.65 0.44 -4.32
N ALA A 47 12.52 0.29 -3.32
CA ALA A 47 12.37 0.95 -2.03
C ALA A 47 12.43 2.48 -2.15
N ALA A 48 13.32 3.01 -2.99
CA ALA A 48 13.40 4.45 -3.24
C ALA A 48 12.15 4.97 -3.96
N LEU A 49 11.65 4.25 -4.97
CA LEU A 49 10.39 4.59 -5.64
C LEU A 49 9.20 4.59 -4.68
N LEU A 50 9.13 3.57 -3.81
CA LEU A 50 8.12 3.48 -2.75
C LEU A 50 8.25 4.67 -1.78
N ALA A 51 9.46 5.01 -1.34
CA ALA A 51 9.71 6.13 -0.43
C ALA A 51 9.28 7.48 -1.03
N VAL A 52 9.64 7.73 -2.28
CA VAL A 52 9.21 8.94 -3.02
C VAL A 52 7.69 9.01 -3.06
N GLY A 53 7.03 7.89 -3.34
CA GLY A 53 5.58 7.76 -3.35
C GLY A 53 4.93 8.04 -1.99
N THR A 54 5.33 7.31 -0.96
CA THR A 54 4.73 7.34 0.37
C THR A 54 4.94 8.68 1.07
N ILE A 55 6.10 9.33 0.87
CA ILE A 55 6.39 10.64 1.46
C ILE A 55 5.85 11.76 0.56
N GLY A 56 6.13 11.71 -0.74
CA GLY A 56 5.81 12.79 -1.68
C GLY A 56 4.31 12.93 -1.96
N GLY A 57 3.56 11.83 -2.00
CA GLY A 57 2.11 11.84 -2.28
C GLY A 57 1.32 12.70 -1.29
N PRO A 58 1.38 12.41 0.02
CA PRO A 58 0.75 13.22 1.06
C PRO A 58 1.22 14.68 1.06
N LEU A 59 2.52 14.92 0.84
CA LEU A 59 3.07 16.28 0.80
C LEU A 59 2.55 17.08 -0.39
N LEU A 60 2.50 16.51 -1.59
CA LEU A 60 1.95 17.19 -2.78
C LEU A 60 0.45 17.43 -2.64
N LEU A 61 -0.27 16.49 -2.03
CA LEU A 61 -1.68 16.66 -1.74
C LEU A 61 -1.92 17.79 -0.74
N ARG A 62 -1.04 17.92 0.26
CA ARG A 62 -1.06 19.07 1.17
C ARG A 62 -0.74 20.37 0.46
N LEU A 63 0.24 20.38 -0.45
CA LEU A 63 0.58 21.55 -1.26
C LEU A 63 -0.61 22.05 -2.05
N TYR A 64 -1.35 21.11 -2.66
CA TYR A 64 -2.58 21.37 -3.39
C TYR A 64 -3.63 22.07 -2.52
N PHE A 65 -3.94 21.51 -1.34
CA PHE A 65 -4.96 22.10 -0.46
C PHE A 65 -4.54 23.43 0.18
N LEU A 66 -3.27 23.61 0.51
CA LEU A 66 -2.79 24.83 1.16
C LEU A 66 -2.89 26.07 0.28
N HIS A 67 -2.74 25.92 -1.04
CA HIS A 67 -2.65 27.06 -1.98
C HIS A 67 -3.95 27.29 -2.77
N GLY A 68 -5.09 26.87 -2.22
CA GLY A 68 -6.42 27.15 -2.79
C GLY A 68 -7.04 25.98 -3.58
N GLY A 69 -6.42 24.80 -3.59
CA GLY A 69 -7.06 23.58 -4.06
C GLY A 69 -8.26 23.24 -3.19
N SER A 70 -9.43 23.06 -3.80
CA SER A 70 -10.70 22.87 -3.10
C SER A 70 -11.42 21.59 -3.55
N ARG A 71 -11.13 21.10 -4.75
CA ARG A 71 -11.76 19.89 -5.30
C ARG A 71 -11.11 18.64 -4.71
N ARG A 72 -11.91 17.80 -4.07
CA ARG A 72 -11.45 16.61 -3.34
C ARG A 72 -11.45 15.34 -4.18
N TRP A 73 -12.25 15.30 -5.24
CA TRP A 73 -12.25 14.17 -6.16
C TRP A 73 -11.05 14.18 -7.09
N ILE A 74 -10.48 15.35 -7.42
CA ILE A 74 -9.29 15.45 -8.27
C ILE A 74 -8.13 14.66 -7.66
N PRO A 75 -7.70 14.91 -6.39
CA PRO A 75 -6.59 14.13 -5.86
C PRO A 75 -6.96 12.68 -5.52
N GLY A 76 -8.24 12.40 -5.26
CA GLY A 76 -8.74 11.03 -5.19
C GLY A 76 -8.48 10.26 -6.48
N LEU A 77 -8.78 10.87 -7.63
CA LEU A 77 -8.50 10.29 -8.95
C LEU A 77 -7.00 10.15 -9.20
N LEU A 78 -6.20 11.18 -8.88
CA LEU A 78 -4.75 11.17 -9.16
C LEU A 78 -3.98 10.06 -8.45
N GLN A 79 -4.52 9.55 -7.33
CA GLN A 79 -3.94 8.38 -6.66
C GLN A 79 -3.95 7.14 -7.55
N THR A 80 -5.01 6.90 -8.33
CA THR A 80 -5.14 5.68 -9.14
C THR A 80 -5.08 5.90 -10.64
N GLY A 81 -5.13 7.16 -11.09
CA GLY A 81 -5.14 7.53 -12.52
C GLY A 81 -3.90 7.11 -13.31
N GLY A 82 -2.79 6.77 -12.63
CA GLY A 82 -1.58 6.23 -13.25
C GLY A 82 -1.66 4.75 -13.63
N PHE A 83 -2.79 4.07 -13.38
CA PHE A 83 -3.01 2.65 -13.69
C PHE A 83 -2.58 2.17 -15.09
N PRO A 84 -2.64 2.97 -16.18
CA PRO A 84 -2.26 2.49 -17.51
C PRO A 84 -0.81 2.02 -17.60
N ILE A 85 0.09 2.48 -16.71
CA ILE A 85 1.48 2.01 -16.71
C ILE A 85 1.59 0.50 -16.44
N LEU A 86 0.61 -0.10 -15.76
CA LEU A 86 0.55 -1.54 -15.52
C LEU A 86 0.34 -2.34 -16.82
N LEU A 87 -0.12 -1.70 -17.91
CA LEU A 87 -0.22 -2.35 -19.23
C LEU A 87 1.15 -2.74 -19.78
N VAL A 88 2.22 -2.02 -19.43
CA VAL A 88 3.58 -2.31 -19.91
C VAL A 88 4.05 -3.70 -19.44
N PRO A 89 4.11 -4.02 -18.12
CA PRO A 89 4.50 -5.34 -17.68
C PRO A 89 3.51 -6.43 -18.12
N ILE A 90 2.20 -6.14 -18.18
CA ILE A 90 1.21 -7.10 -18.70
C ILE A 90 1.48 -7.43 -20.17
N GLY A 91 1.75 -6.42 -21.01
CA GLY A 91 2.07 -6.58 -22.42
C GLY A 91 3.36 -7.36 -22.66
N ILE A 92 4.42 -7.07 -21.90
CA ILE A 92 5.68 -7.82 -21.97
C ILE A 92 5.46 -9.30 -21.64
N LEU A 93 4.68 -9.60 -20.59
CA LEU A 93 4.36 -10.98 -20.20
C LEU A 93 3.49 -11.67 -21.26
N TYR A 94 2.56 -10.95 -21.88
CA TYR A 94 1.72 -11.48 -22.95
C TYR A 94 2.56 -11.90 -24.17
N VAL A 95 3.47 -11.04 -24.62
CA VAL A 95 4.36 -11.33 -25.76
C VAL A 95 5.32 -12.47 -25.43
N ARG A 96 5.91 -12.49 -24.23
CA ARG A 96 6.86 -13.53 -23.79
C ARG A 96 6.25 -14.93 -23.69
N GLN A 97 4.97 -15.03 -23.39
CA GLN A 97 4.30 -16.34 -23.33
C GLN A 97 3.97 -16.91 -24.72
N GLY A 98 4.22 -16.16 -25.81
CA GLY A 98 3.76 -16.49 -27.15
C GLY A 98 2.24 -16.40 -27.24
N SER A 99 1.67 -16.33 -28.45
CA SER A 99 0.21 -16.28 -28.63
C SER A 99 -0.43 -17.42 -27.82
N PRO A 100 -1.25 -17.12 -26.79
CA PRO A 100 -1.65 -18.13 -25.82
C PRO A 100 -2.58 -19.10 -26.52
N ARG A 101 -2.01 -20.24 -26.94
CA ARG A 101 -2.63 -21.29 -27.76
C ARG A 101 -3.95 -21.85 -27.18
N ASN A 102 -4.30 -21.46 -25.94
CA ASN A 102 -5.49 -21.89 -25.19
C ASN A 102 -6.13 -20.79 -24.29
N GLY A 103 -5.87 -19.50 -24.49
CA GLY A 103 -6.53 -18.42 -23.71
C GLY A 103 -6.21 -18.34 -22.19
N LYS A 104 -5.19 -19.08 -21.72
CA LYS A 104 -4.83 -19.21 -20.29
C LYS A 104 -4.06 -18.02 -19.68
N PHE A 105 -3.81 -16.95 -20.45
CA PHE A 105 -3.13 -15.75 -19.95
C PHE A 105 -4.02 -14.91 -19.03
N PHE A 106 -5.31 -14.82 -19.38
CA PHE A 106 -6.24 -13.94 -18.66
C PHE A 106 -6.62 -14.51 -17.31
N ALA A 107 -6.67 -13.63 -16.31
CA ALA A 107 -7.16 -13.96 -14.99
C ALA A 107 -8.62 -14.44 -15.05
N SER A 108 -8.99 -15.33 -14.13
CA SER A 108 -10.35 -15.85 -14.08
C SER A 108 -11.37 -14.71 -13.89
N PRO A 109 -12.56 -14.76 -14.50
CA PRO A 109 -13.57 -13.72 -14.35
C PRO A 109 -13.97 -13.47 -12.89
N LYS A 110 -13.97 -14.51 -12.06
CA LYS A 110 -14.23 -14.40 -10.61
C LYS A 110 -13.19 -13.53 -9.91
N LEU A 111 -11.91 -13.71 -10.25
CA LEU A 111 -10.81 -12.91 -9.71
C LEU A 111 -10.93 -11.45 -10.16
N LEU A 112 -11.26 -11.21 -11.43
CA LEU A 112 -11.46 -9.87 -11.96
C LEU A 112 -12.66 -9.17 -11.31
N LEU A 113 -13.74 -9.90 -11.03
CA LEU A 113 -14.91 -9.36 -10.32
C LEU A 113 -14.55 -8.99 -8.86
N CYS A 114 -13.75 -9.80 -8.18
CA CYS A 114 -13.15 -9.40 -6.90
C CYS A 114 -12.30 -8.14 -7.05
N GLY A 115 -11.52 -8.03 -8.13
CA GLY A 115 -10.73 -6.85 -8.46
C GLY A 115 -11.59 -5.59 -8.62
N VAL A 116 -12.74 -5.69 -9.29
CA VAL A 116 -13.70 -4.58 -9.40
C VAL A 116 -14.20 -4.16 -8.01
N PHE A 117 -14.61 -5.12 -7.18
CA PHE A 117 -15.10 -4.82 -5.83
C PHE A 117 -14.02 -4.13 -4.98
N ILE A 118 -12.79 -4.65 -4.97
CA ILE A 118 -11.66 -4.04 -4.26
C ILE A 118 -11.36 -2.66 -4.84
N GLY A 119 -11.38 -2.50 -6.16
CA GLY A 119 -11.17 -1.21 -6.81
C GLY A 119 -12.21 -0.15 -6.44
N LEU A 120 -13.48 -0.52 -6.30
CA LEU A 120 -14.52 0.39 -5.80
C LEU A 120 -14.23 0.83 -4.36
N LEU A 121 -13.84 -0.11 -3.49
CA LEU A 121 -13.40 0.24 -2.14
C LEU A 121 -12.18 1.16 -2.19
N THR A 122 -11.22 0.94 -3.10
CA THR A 122 -10.03 1.78 -3.25
C THR A 122 -10.39 3.19 -3.73
N GLY A 123 -11.38 3.33 -4.61
CA GLY A 123 -11.89 4.64 -5.02
C GLY A 123 -12.56 5.39 -3.86
N ILE A 124 -13.33 4.69 -3.02
CA ILE A 124 -13.91 5.25 -1.79
C ILE A 124 -12.79 5.70 -0.85
N ASP A 125 -11.80 4.85 -0.60
CA ASP A 125 -10.64 5.14 0.24
C ASP A 125 -9.86 6.36 -0.29
N SER A 126 -9.60 6.42 -1.60
CA SER A 126 -8.88 7.53 -2.23
C SER A 126 -9.61 8.88 -2.02
N PHE A 127 -10.95 8.88 -2.09
CA PHE A 127 -11.75 10.05 -1.77
C PHE A 127 -11.73 10.38 -0.28
N MET A 128 -11.88 9.39 0.60
CA MET A 128 -11.80 9.57 2.05
C MET A 128 -10.45 10.14 2.47
N TYR A 129 -9.36 9.63 1.90
CA TYR A 129 -8.00 10.12 2.11
C TYR A 129 -7.84 11.58 1.67
N SER A 130 -8.34 11.93 0.48
CA SER A 130 -8.32 13.32 -0.01
C SER A 130 -9.18 14.25 0.85
N LEU A 131 -10.36 13.80 1.28
CA LEU A 131 -11.24 14.54 2.17
C LEU A 131 -10.60 14.74 3.56
N GLY A 132 -9.95 13.72 4.10
CA GLY A 132 -9.21 13.78 5.37
C GLY A 132 -8.12 14.84 5.33
N LEU A 133 -7.24 14.78 4.33
CA LEU A 133 -6.13 15.73 4.15
C LEU A 133 -6.57 17.16 3.81
N SER A 134 -7.80 17.35 3.31
CA SER A 134 -8.35 18.69 3.12
C SER A 134 -8.62 19.43 4.43
N TYR A 135 -8.73 18.71 5.55
CA TYR A 135 -9.03 19.28 6.88
C TYR A 135 -7.97 19.02 7.95
N LEU A 136 -7.12 18.01 7.75
CA LEU A 136 -6.09 17.62 8.69
C LEU A 136 -4.68 17.98 8.18
N PRO A 137 -3.74 18.27 9.08
CA PRO A 137 -2.31 18.25 8.77
C PRO A 137 -1.86 16.86 8.32
N VAL A 138 -0.81 16.79 7.50
CA VAL A 138 -0.27 15.51 7.00
C VAL A 138 0.27 14.67 8.16
N SER A 139 0.90 15.32 9.14
CA SER A 139 1.42 14.63 10.34
C SER A 139 0.30 13.93 11.12
N THR A 140 -0.86 14.55 11.27
CA THR A 140 -2.02 13.97 11.96
C THR A 140 -2.68 12.86 11.14
N SER A 141 -2.87 13.09 9.83
CA SER A 141 -3.46 12.08 8.95
C SER A 141 -2.62 10.82 8.85
N SER A 142 -1.29 10.95 8.79
CA SER A 142 -0.38 9.80 8.69
C SER A 142 -0.40 8.95 9.96
N LEU A 143 -0.44 9.58 11.15
CA LEU A 143 -0.61 8.86 12.41
C LEU A 143 -1.95 8.12 12.47
N LEU A 144 -3.05 8.75 12.04
CA LEU A 144 -4.34 8.09 11.99
C LEU A 144 -4.35 6.91 11.00
N LEU A 145 -3.73 7.07 9.84
CA LEU A 145 -3.63 6.00 8.85
C LEU A 145 -2.73 4.85 9.29
N SER A 146 -1.76 5.10 10.15
CA SER A 146 -0.96 4.02 10.74
C SER A 146 -1.84 2.95 11.41
N THR A 147 -2.98 3.34 11.98
CA THR A 147 -3.95 2.42 12.61
C THR A 147 -4.52 1.39 11.66
N GLN A 148 -4.29 1.50 10.34
CA GLN A 148 -4.66 0.47 9.38
C GLN A 148 -4.14 -0.92 9.78
N LEU A 149 -2.98 -1.03 10.45
CA LEU A 149 -2.48 -2.33 10.92
C LEU A 149 -3.32 -2.91 12.06
N VAL A 150 -3.90 -2.06 12.91
CA VAL A 150 -4.85 -2.47 13.94
C VAL A 150 -6.07 -3.10 13.29
N PHE A 151 -6.67 -2.37 12.35
CA PHE A 151 -7.82 -2.86 11.60
C PHE A 151 -7.47 -4.12 10.80
N THR A 152 -6.28 -4.18 10.19
CA THR A 152 -5.79 -5.37 9.50
C THR A 152 -5.75 -6.58 10.42
N ALA A 153 -5.18 -6.45 11.62
CA ALA A 153 -5.11 -7.53 12.59
C ALA A 153 -6.50 -7.99 13.05
N VAL A 154 -7.41 -7.05 13.32
CA VAL A 154 -8.80 -7.33 13.73
C VAL A 154 -9.57 -8.04 12.61
N PHE A 155 -9.51 -7.51 11.38
CA PHE A 155 -10.18 -8.13 10.23
C PHE A 155 -9.55 -9.48 9.86
N ALA A 156 -8.24 -9.65 9.97
CA ALA A 156 -7.59 -10.94 9.77
C ALA A 156 -8.06 -11.99 10.80
N LEU A 157 -8.29 -11.60 12.06
CA LEU A 157 -8.90 -12.48 13.06
C LEU A 157 -10.35 -12.85 12.68
N ILE A 158 -11.16 -11.88 12.26
CA ILE A 158 -12.58 -12.13 11.96
C ILE A 158 -12.73 -12.97 10.67
N ILE A 159 -12.01 -12.59 9.62
CA ILE A 159 -12.19 -13.12 8.27
C ILE A 159 -11.41 -14.42 8.07
N VAL A 160 -10.14 -14.46 8.49
CA VAL A 160 -9.22 -15.57 8.25
C VAL A 160 -9.09 -16.48 9.48
N ARG A 161 -9.73 -16.12 10.61
CA ARG A 161 -9.61 -16.80 11.91
C ARG A 161 -8.15 -16.92 12.38
N HIS A 162 -7.34 -15.91 12.04
CA HIS A 162 -5.95 -15.85 12.47
C HIS A 162 -5.88 -15.66 13.99
N LYS A 163 -5.13 -16.51 14.70
CA LYS A 163 -4.96 -16.36 16.15
C LYS A 163 -4.13 -15.11 16.44
N PHE A 164 -4.63 -14.24 17.31
CA PHE A 164 -3.87 -13.09 17.78
C PHE A 164 -2.63 -13.56 18.53
N THR A 165 -1.48 -12.96 18.20
CA THR A 165 -0.27 -13.14 19.01
C THR A 165 -0.25 -12.08 20.12
N PRO A 166 0.45 -12.30 21.24
CA PRO A 166 0.63 -11.26 22.25
C PRO A 166 1.21 -9.97 21.65
N TYR A 167 2.09 -10.11 20.65
CA TYR A 167 2.69 -8.99 19.92
C TYR A 167 1.69 -8.21 19.07
N SER A 168 0.78 -8.90 18.37
CA SER A 168 -0.27 -8.22 17.60
C SER A 168 -1.29 -7.55 18.53
N ALA A 169 -1.61 -8.15 19.68
CA ALA A 169 -2.45 -7.52 20.69
C ALA A 169 -1.79 -6.25 21.27
N ASN A 170 -0.49 -6.31 21.58
CA ASN A 170 0.27 -5.14 22.03
C ASN A 170 0.27 -4.01 21.00
N ALA A 171 0.50 -4.36 19.72
CA ALA A 171 0.45 -3.39 18.63
C ALA A 171 -0.93 -2.69 18.53
N VAL A 172 -2.02 -3.46 18.64
CA VAL A 172 -3.38 -2.93 18.66
C VAL A 172 -3.58 -1.93 19.78
N VAL A 173 -3.18 -2.26 21.01
CA VAL A 173 -3.32 -1.37 22.16
C VAL A 173 -2.54 -0.07 21.98
N LEU A 174 -1.26 -0.15 21.62
CA LEU A 174 -0.39 1.02 21.48
C LEU A 174 -0.90 1.99 20.41
N MET A 175 -1.30 1.50 19.24
CA MET A 175 -1.76 2.33 18.14
C MET A 175 -3.15 2.93 18.41
N THR A 176 -4.00 2.21 19.15
CA THR A 176 -5.29 2.75 19.62
C THR A 176 -5.07 3.89 20.60
N LEU A 177 -4.16 3.73 21.57
CA LEU A 177 -3.79 4.79 22.51
C LEU A 177 -3.22 6.02 21.80
N GLY A 178 -2.35 5.84 20.80
CA GLY A 178 -1.82 6.95 19.99
C GLY A 178 -2.94 7.74 19.30
N SER A 179 -3.91 7.04 18.72
CA SER A 179 -5.06 7.68 18.05
C SER A 179 -5.97 8.43 19.00
N ILE A 180 -6.26 7.85 20.18
CA ILE A 180 -7.04 8.51 21.23
C ILE A 180 -6.30 9.77 21.71
N LEU A 181 -4.99 9.67 21.92
CA LEU A 181 -4.16 10.79 22.34
C LEU A 181 -4.24 11.95 21.34
N LEU A 182 -4.19 11.67 20.03
CA LEU A 182 -4.40 12.68 18.99
C LEU A 182 -5.79 13.30 19.03
N GLY A 183 -6.83 12.48 19.24
CA GLY A 183 -8.22 12.96 19.32
C GLY A 183 -8.47 13.93 20.48
N ILE A 184 -7.81 13.72 21.61
CA ILE A 184 -7.90 14.59 22.80
C ILE A 184 -7.19 15.94 22.58
N SER A 185 -6.22 15.99 21.67
CA SER A 185 -5.29 17.11 21.46
C SER A 185 -5.82 18.23 20.53
N LYS A 186 -7.13 18.50 20.59
CA LYS A 186 -7.91 19.29 19.61
C LYS A 186 -7.42 20.72 19.34
N SER A 187 -6.87 21.43 20.33
CA SER A 187 -6.66 22.89 20.27
C SER A 187 -5.38 23.32 19.56
N GLY A 188 -4.35 22.47 19.54
CA GLY A 188 -3.03 22.84 19.00
C GLY A 188 -2.85 22.58 17.50
N ASP A 189 -3.67 21.70 16.92
CA ASP A 189 -3.34 21.01 15.67
C ASP A 189 -4.25 21.33 14.48
N ARG A 190 -5.27 22.15 14.71
CA ARG A 190 -6.25 22.52 13.68
C ARG A 190 -5.62 23.49 12.66
N PRO A 191 -5.67 23.20 11.35
CA PRO A 191 -5.19 24.14 10.33
C PRO A 191 -5.98 25.47 10.35
N ALA A 192 -5.35 26.56 9.93
CA ALA A 192 -6.00 27.86 9.83
C ALA A 192 -7.21 27.79 8.87
N GLY A 193 -8.33 28.43 9.24
CA GLY A 193 -9.56 28.42 8.44
C GLY A 193 -10.43 27.16 8.55
N VAL A 194 -9.96 26.10 9.22
CA VAL A 194 -10.74 24.86 9.42
C VAL A 194 -11.60 24.97 10.68
N THR A 195 -12.91 24.71 10.58
CA THR A 195 -13.82 24.69 11.74
C THR A 195 -13.65 23.42 12.58
N ASN A 196 -14.14 23.43 13.83
CA ASN A 196 -14.11 22.23 14.69
C ASN A 196 -14.84 21.03 14.08
N ALA A 197 -15.98 21.26 13.40
CA ALA A 197 -16.75 20.20 12.76
C ALA A 197 -16.00 19.61 11.57
N GLN A 198 -15.34 20.44 10.76
CA GLN A 198 -14.52 19.99 9.63
C GLN A 198 -13.29 19.20 10.09
N TYR A 199 -12.64 19.62 11.18
CA TYR A 199 -11.53 18.87 11.75
C TYR A 199 -11.95 17.47 12.18
N TRP A 200 -13.07 17.35 12.92
CA TRP A 200 -13.60 16.04 13.33
C TRP A 200 -14.08 15.19 12.16
N LEU A 201 -14.67 15.81 11.14
CA LEU A 201 -14.99 15.12 9.90
C LEU A 201 -13.73 14.54 9.27
N GLY A 202 -12.66 15.33 9.15
CA GLY A 202 -11.36 14.86 8.66
C GLY A 202 -10.79 13.71 9.50
N PHE A 203 -10.87 13.82 10.83
CA PHE A 203 -10.41 12.79 11.77
C PHE A 203 -11.16 11.46 11.58
N ILE A 204 -12.50 11.50 11.62
CA ILE A 204 -13.36 10.31 11.49
C ILE A 204 -13.20 9.68 10.10
N VAL A 205 -13.19 10.49 9.05
CA VAL A 205 -13.00 10.00 7.68
C VAL A 205 -11.63 9.37 7.51
N THR A 206 -10.56 9.94 8.08
CA THR A 206 -9.21 9.37 8.00
C THR A 206 -9.11 8.05 8.77
N LEU A 207 -9.74 7.96 9.95
CA LEU A 207 -9.82 6.70 10.70
C LEU A 207 -10.63 5.64 9.94
N GLY A 208 -11.71 6.06 9.26
CA GLY A 208 -12.49 5.21 8.36
C GLY A 208 -11.67 4.72 7.16
N ALA A 209 -10.81 5.56 6.59
CA ALA A 209 -9.90 5.19 5.50
C ALA A 209 -8.88 4.15 6.00
N ALA A 210 -8.30 4.35 7.18
CA ALA A 210 -7.42 3.37 7.82
C ALA A 210 -8.12 2.02 8.03
N ALA A 211 -9.38 2.03 8.46
CA ALA A 211 -10.18 0.82 8.61
C ALA A 211 -10.45 0.12 7.28
N LEU A 212 -10.74 0.89 6.23
CA LEU A 212 -11.01 0.38 4.89
C LEU A 212 -9.76 -0.23 4.26
N LEU A 213 -8.59 0.43 4.37
CA LEU A 213 -7.28 -0.12 3.99
C LEU A 213 -6.97 -1.40 4.77
N GLY A 214 -7.21 -1.40 6.08
CA GLY A 214 -7.01 -2.58 6.92
C GLY A 214 -7.93 -3.75 6.56
N PHE A 215 -9.13 -3.48 6.05
CA PHE A 215 -10.06 -4.49 5.56
C PHE A 215 -9.66 -5.04 4.18
N MET A 216 -9.16 -4.20 3.27
CA MET A 216 -8.76 -4.57 1.90
C MET A 216 -7.71 -5.67 1.86
N LEU A 217 -6.76 -5.66 2.80
CA LEU A 217 -5.68 -6.65 2.86
C LEU A 217 -6.21 -8.10 3.07
N PRO A 218 -6.95 -8.42 4.16
CA PRO A 218 -7.54 -9.75 4.34
C PRO A 218 -8.48 -10.19 3.23
N ILE A 219 -9.32 -9.30 2.69
CA ILE A 219 -10.27 -9.69 1.63
C ILE A 219 -9.56 -9.98 0.31
N THR A 220 -8.45 -9.31 0.02
CA THR A 220 -7.61 -9.62 -1.13
C THR A 220 -6.97 -11.01 -0.97
N GLU A 221 -6.48 -11.33 0.24
CA GLU A 221 -5.97 -12.67 0.57
C GLU A 221 -7.05 -13.76 0.41
N VAL A 222 -8.27 -13.50 0.87
CA VAL A 222 -9.40 -14.43 0.68
C VAL A 222 -9.78 -14.56 -0.80
N SER A 223 -9.74 -13.47 -1.56
CA SER A 223 -10.03 -13.50 -3.00
C SER A 223 -9.03 -14.40 -3.74
N TYR A 224 -7.77 -14.37 -3.32
CA TYR A 224 -6.72 -15.23 -3.86
C TYR A 224 -6.92 -16.71 -3.49
N THR A 225 -7.33 -17.02 -2.26
CA THR A 225 -7.58 -18.42 -1.85
C THR A 225 -8.77 -19.06 -2.57
N LYS A 226 -9.85 -18.30 -2.77
CA LYS A 226 -11.10 -18.81 -3.38
C LYS A 226 -10.97 -19.19 -4.85
N VAL A 227 -9.96 -18.68 -5.55
CA VAL A 227 -9.76 -18.95 -6.99
C VAL A 227 -9.13 -20.32 -7.22
N GLY A 228 -8.56 -20.97 -6.19
CA GLY A 228 -8.19 -22.40 -6.18
C GLY A 228 -7.08 -22.83 -7.15
N LYS A 229 -6.60 -21.92 -8.01
CA LYS A 229 -5.50 -22.12 -8.95
C LYS A 229 -4.25 -21.40 -8.44
N ALA A 230 -3.07 -21.94 -8.73
CA ALA A 230 -1.82 -21.25 -8.48
C ALA A 230 -1.85 -19.88 -9.17
N LEU A 231 -1.81 -18.80 -8.40
CA LEU A 231 -1.83 -17.45 -8.94
C LEU A 231 -0.50 -17.18 -9.62
N THR A 232 -0.57 -16.81 -10.90
CA THR A 232 0.60 -16.34 -11.63
C THR A 232 0.78 -14.85 -11.37
N TYR A 233 2.02 -14.37 -11.49
CA TYR A 233 2.34 -12.95 -11.43
C TYR A 233 1.50 -12.12 -12.44
N SER A 234 1.24 -12.65 -13.64
CA SER A 234 0.35 -12.02 -14.63
C SER A 234 -1.08 -11.84 -14.10
N SER A 235 -1.64 -12.85 -13.41
CA SER A 235 -2.97 -12.76 -12.84
C SER A 235 -3.08 -11.69 -11.74
N VAL A 236 -2.03 -11.51 -10.93
CA VAL A 236 -1.95 -10.46 -9.90
C VAL A 236 -1.90 -9.07 -10.54
N LEU A 237 -1.09 -8.89 -11.60
CA LEU A 237 -1.04 -7.62 -12.34
C LEU A 237 -2.38 -7.26 -12.98
N GLN A 238 -3.07 -8.25 -13.57
CA GLN A 238 -4.40 -8.04 -14.15
C GLN A 238 -5.44 -7.70 -13.09
N PHE A 239 -5.41 -8.37 -11.93
CA PHE A 239 -6.25 -8.01 -10.78
C PHE A 239 -6.02 -6.57 -10.32
N GLN A 240 -4.74 -6.18 -10.15
CA GLN A 240 -4.36 -4.83 -9.75
C GLN A 240 -4.79 -3.78 -10.79
N PHE A 241 -4.63 -4.08 -12.08
CA PHE A 241 -5.07 -3.21 -13.17
C PHE A 241 -6.58 -2.98 -13.10
N VAL A 242 -7.39 -4.03 -12.95
CA VAL A 242 -8.85 -3.91 -12.84
C VAL A 242 -9.27 -3.16 -11.58
N ALA A 243 -8.60 -3.39 -10.45
CA ALA A 243 -8.86 -2.65 -9.23
C ALA A 243 -8.58 -1.15 -9.42
N ALA A 244 -7.41 -0.79 -9.97
CA ALA A 244 -7.04 0.60 -10.18
C ALA A 244 -7.89 1.30 -11.26
N LEU A 245 -8.26 0.59 -12.34
CA LEU A 245 -9.23 1.06 -13.32
C LEU A 245 -10.59 1.36 -12.67
N SER A 246 -11.10 0.43 -11.86
CA SER A 246 -12.40 0.59 -11.19
C SER A 246 -12.39 1.75 -10.20
N ALA A 247 -11.30 1.91 -9.44
CA ALA A 247 -11.09 3.06 -8.55
C ALA A 247 -11.08 4.39 -9.33
N THR A 248 -10.33 4.43 -10.44
CA THR A 248 -10.24 5.61 -11.31
C THR A 248 -11.61 5.96 -11.89
N LEU A 249 -12.37 4.98 -12.38
CA LEU A 249 -13.73 5.18 -12.88
C LEU A 249 -14.65 5.71 -11.80
N PHE A 250 -14.60 5.14 -10.59
CA PHE A 250 -15.38 5.62 -9.45
C PHE A 250 -15.08 7.09 -9.14
N CYS A 251 -13.80 7.46 -9.03
CA CYS A 251 -13.41 8.85 -8.79
C CYS A 251 -13.79 9.77 -9.96
N THR A 252 -13.69 9.29 -11.21
CA THR A 252 -14.10 10.03 -12.41
C THR A 252 -15.61 10.34 -12.37
N ILE A 253 -16.44 9.35 -12.01
CA ILE A 253 -17.88 9.54 -11.84
C ILE A 253 -18.14 10.59 -10.74
N GLY A 254 -17.43 10.51 -9.61
CA GLY A 254 -17.50 11.52 -8.54
C GLY A 254 -17.15 12.93 -9.02
N MET A 255 -16.10 13.07 -9.85
CA MET A 255 -15.72 14.34 -10.47
C MET A 255 -16.79 14.87 -11.45
N LEU A 256 -17.38 13.98 -12.26
CA LEU A 256 -18.45 14.34 -13.20
C LEU A 256 -19.67 14.89 -12.47
N ILE A 257 -20.12 14.19 -11.42
CA ILE A 257 -21.27 14.61 -10.59
C ILE A 257 -20.99 15.96 -9.92
N ASN A 258 -19.77 16.19 -9.43
CA ASN A 258 -19.38 17.45 -8.77
C ASN A 258 -18.98 18.58 -9.74
N LYS A 259 -19.03 18.33 -11.05
CA LYS A 259 -18.61 19.26 -12.11
C LYS A 259 -17.16 19.75 -11.92
N ASP A 260 -16.29 18.87 -11.42
CA ASP A 260 -14.91 19.23 -11.09
C ASP A 260 -14.08 19.50 -12.36
N PHE A 261 -14.35 18.79 -13.47
CA PHE A 261 -13.69 19.04 -14.75
C PHE A 261 -13.89 20.48 -15.25
N SER A 262 -15.11 21.00 -15.16
CA SER A 262 -15.41 22.38 -15.56
C SER A 262 -14.88 23.40 -14.55
N ALA A 263 -14.70 23.00 -13.29
CA ALA A 263 -14.19 23.88 -12.25
C ALA A 263 -12.66 23.99 -12.22
N MET A 264 -11.93 23.01 -12.78
CA MET A 264 -10.46 22.97 -12.79
C MET A 264 -9.82 24.25 -13.35
N PRO A 265 -10.20 24.79 -14.53
CA PRO A 265 -9.58 26.02 -15.03
C PRO A 265 -9.80 27.22 -14.11
N ARG A 266 -10.98 27.30 -13.48
CA ARG A 266 -11.32 28.37 -12.53
C ARG A 266 -10.51 28.23 -11.25
N GLU A 267 -10.33 27.02 -10.74
CA GLU A 267 -9.48 26.75 -9.58
C GLU A 267 -8.02 27.06 -9.89
N ALA A 268 -7.52 26.61 -11.04
CA ALA A 268 -6.15 26.86 -11.49
C ALA A 268 -5.86 28.37 -11.69
N SER A 269 -6.85 29.18 -12.09
CA SER A 269 -6.71 30.64 -12.20
C SER A 269 -6.60 31.36 -10.85
N LYS A 270 -7.15 30.76 -9.79
CA LYS A 270 -7.18 31.31 -8.42
C LYS A 270 -6.13 30.68 -7.51
N TYR A 271 -5.38 29.71 -8.01
CA TYR A 271 -4.36 29.01 -7.25
C TYR A 271 -3.24 29.97 -6.87
N GLU A 272 -2.89 30.05 -5.58
CA GLU A 272 -1.99 31.08 -5.06
C GLU A 272 -0.59 31.03 -5.69
N LEU A 273 -0.15 29.83 -6.07
CA LEU A 273 1.15 29.60 -6.72
C LEU A 273 1.10 29.83 -8.24
N GLY A 274 -0.08 30.12 -8.80
CA GLY A 274 -0.32 30.33 -10.23
C GLY A 274 -0.72 29.06 -10.99
N THR A 275 -1.32 29.27 -12.16
CA THR A 275 -1.94 28.22 -13.00
C THR A 275 -0.95 27.15 -13.46
N ALA A 276 0.27 27.52 -13.87
CA ALA A 276 1.26 26.53 -14.30
C ALA A 276 1.67 25.59 -13.15
N LYS A 277 1.85 26.14 -11.94
CA LYS A 277 2.20 25.34 -10.76
C LYS A 277 1.05 24.47 -10.31
N TYR A 278 -0.21 24.91 -10.45
CA TYR A 278 -1.38 24.07 -10.19
C TYR A 278 -1.32 22.77 -11.00
N TYR A 279 -1.20 22.85 -12.33
CA TYR A 279 -1.14 21.66 -13.18
C TYR A 279 0.13 20.84 -12.93
N LEU A 280 1.25 21.48 -12.62
CA LEU A 280 2.47 20.79 -12.24
C LEU A 280 2.28 19.97 -10.96
N VAL A 281 1.60 20.50 -9.94
CA VAL A 281 1.29 19.77 -8.70
C VAL A 281 0.38 18.58 -8.97
N LEU A 282 -0.65 18.74 -9.81
CA LEU A 282 -1.52 17.61 -10.19
C LEU A 282 -0.75 16.53 -10.94
N LEU A 283 0.08 16.91 -11.91
CA LEU A 283 0.91 15.98 -12.68
C LEU A 283 1.94 15.27 -11.78
N ALA A 284 2.66 16.03 -10.95
CA ALA A 284 3.61 15.48 -10.00
C ALA A 284 2.92 14.52 -9.02
N SER A 285 1.71 14.85 -8.57
CA SER A 285 0.93 13.96 -7.70
C SER A 285 0.65 12.64 -8.40
N ALA A 286 0.12 12.66 -9.64
CA ALA A 286 -0.13 11.43 -10.40
C ALA A 286 1.13 10.58 -10.59
N ILE A 287 2.25 11.22 -10.91
CA ILE A 287 3.54 10.51 -11.09
C ILE A 287 3.97 9.89 -9.76
N VAL A 288 4.00 10.65 -8.68
CA VAL A 288 4.48 10.20 -7.36
C VAL A 288 3.62 9.06 -6.81
N TRP A 289 2.29 9.16 -6.92
CA TRP A 289 1.40 8.05 -6.59
C TRP A 289 1.69 6.82 -7.45
N GLN A 290 2.01 7.00 -8.73
CA GLN A 290 2.35 5.87 -9.58
C GLN A 290 3.70 5.22 -9.21
N LEU A 291 4.69 6.00 -8.77
CA LEU A 291 5.95 5.49 -8.24
C LEU A 291 5.73 4.67 -6.96
N LEU A 292 4.78 5.06 -6.11
CA LEU A 292 4.35 4.26 -4.95
C LEU A 292 3.91 2.86 -5.39
N PHE A 293 2.98 2.77 -6.36
CA PHE A 293 2.47 1.47 -6.81
C PHE A 293 3.55 0.62 -7.48
N ILE A 294 4.39 1.23 -8.31
CA ILE A 294 5.49 0.51 -8.98
C ILE A 294 6.50 0.02 -7.95
N GLY A 295 6.94 0.87 -7.02
CA GLY A 295 7.89 0.52 -5.96
C GLY A 295 7.34 -0.58 -5.05
N ASN A 296 6.07 -0.49 -4.66
CA ASN A 296 5.40 -1.52 -3.86
C ASN A 296 5.36 -2.87 -4.60
N MET A 297 4.94 -2.87 -5.87
CA MET A 297 4.88 -4.10 -6.68
C MET A 297 6.27 -4.69 -6.93
N GLY A 298 7.28 -3.85 -7.18
CA GLY A 298 8.65 -4.29 -7.37
C GLY A 298 9.28 -4.86 -6.10
N LEU A 299 8.99 -4.29 -4.92
CA LEU A 299 9.42 -4.86 -3.63
C LEU A 299 8.77 -6.21 -3.34
N ILE A 300 7.48 -6.35 -3.62
CA ILE A 300 6.76 -7.63 -3.50
C ILE A 300 7.42 -8.67 -4.42
N PHE A 301 7.76 -8.30 -5.65
CA PHE A 301 8.38 -9.20 -6.62
C PHE A 301 9.83 -9.58 -6.27
N CYS A 302 10.64 -8.62 -5.83
CA CYS A 302 12.05 -8.87 -5.53
C CYS A 302 12.31 -9.50 -4.16
N SER A 303 11.36 -9.37 -3.22
CA SER A 303 11.47 -9.89 -1.86
C SER A 303 10.19 -10.63 -1.44
N SER A 304 9.25 -9.92 -0.79
CA SER A 304 8.01 -10.48 -0.28
C SER A 304 7.01 -9.36 0.06
N SER A 305 5.73 -9.73 0.18
CA SER A 305 4.69 -8.81 0.65
C SER A 305 4.93 -8.29 2.08
N LEU A 306 5.52 -9.11 2.95
CA LEU A 306 5.87 -8.71 4.31
C LEU A 306 6.95 -7.63 4.30
N THR A 307 8.01 -7.82 3.50
CA THR A 307 9.09 -6.82 3.39
C THR A 307 8.55 -5.50 2.87
N SER A 308 7.67 -5.52 1.86
CA SER A 308 7.05 -4.29 1.35
C SER A 308 6.20 -3.60 2.41
N GLY A 309 5.42 -4.36 3.18
CA GLY A 309 4.63 -3.85 4.30
C GLY A 309 5.48 -3.21 5.41
N VAL A 310 6.62 -3.82 5.75
CA VAL A 310 7.59 -3.26 6.72
C VAL A 310 8.14 -1.93 6.21
N VAL A 311 8.64 -1.90 4.98
CA VAL A 311 9.22 -0.67 4.38
C VAL A 311 8.17 0.44 4.35
N ASN A 312 6.95 0.15 3.90
CA ASN A 312 5.88 1.14 3.86
C ASN A 312 5.51 1.65 5.27
N ALA A 313 5.42 0.77 6.27
CA ALA A 313 5.13 1.18 7.64
C ALA A 313 6.24 2.05 8.24
N THR A 314 7.51 1.77 7.95
CA THR A 314 8.65 2.60 8.38
C THR A 314 8.65 3.98 7.72
N LEU A 315 8.14 4.09 6.49
CA LEU A 315 8.04 5.36 5.77
C LEU A 315 6.92 6.28 6.30
N LEU A 316 5.93 5.75 7.02
CA LEU A 316 4.84 6.56 7.59
C LEU A 316 5.35 7.57 8.64
N PRO A 317 6.13 7.19 9.67
CA PRO A 317 6.80 8.14 10.58
C PRO A 317 7.68 9.16 9.86
N VAL A 318 8.38 8.74 8.80
CA VAL A 318 9.25 9.65 8.02
C VAL A 318 8.41 10.70 7.29
N THR A 319 7.24 10.30 6.78
CA THR A 319 6.28 11.20 6.13
C THR A 319 5.79 12.29 7.09
N GLU A 320 5.52 11.93 8.35
CA GLU A 320 5.12 12.88 9.39
C GLU A 320 6.19 13.92 9.67
N ILE A 321 7.44 13.46 9.86
CA ILE A 321 8.59 14.34 10.10
C ILE A 321 8.81 15.25 8.89
N ALA A 322 8.71 14.71 7.67
CA ALA A 322 8.84 15.48 6.44
C ALA A 322 7.77 16.58 6.35
N ALA A 323 6.52 16.30 6.74
CA ALA A 323 5.46 17.30 6.77
C ALA A 323 5.73 18.44 7.76
N VAL A 324 6.27 18.12 8.93
CA VAL A 324 6.68 19.11 9.94
C VAL A 324 7.79 20.00 9.39
N ILE A 325 8.78 19.44 8.69
CA ILE A 325 9.90 20.20 8.14
C ILE A 325 9.46 21.08 6.96
N VAL A 326 8.71 20.52 6.01
CA VAL A 326 8.36 21.20 4.74
C VAL A 326 7.28 22.26 4.93
N TYR A 327 6.26 21.98 5.74
CA TYR A 327 5.12 22.89 5.92
C TYR A 327 5.10 23.60 7.27
N HIS A 328 6.14 23.41 8.08
CA HIS A 328 6.22 23.94 9.44
C HIS A 328 4.96 23.61 10.27
N GLU A 329 4.42 22.39 10.07
CA GLU A 329 3.26 21.92 10.82
C GLU A 329 3.58 21.89 12.32
N LYS A 330 2.61 22.29 13.15
CA LYS A 330 2.77 22.23 14.60
C LYS A 330 2.94 20.77 15.03
N PHE A 331 4.08 20.48 15.64
CA PHE A 331 4.38 19.18 16.22
C PHE A 331 4.44 19.29 17.75
N ASN A 332 3.32 19.01 18.41
CA ASN A 332 3.20 19.08 19.87
C ASN A 332 3.70 17.78 20.54
N GLY A 333 3.89 17.82 21.87
CA GLY A 333 4.30 16.64 22.63
C GLY A 333 3.34 15.45 22.48
N GLN A 334 2.05 15.70 22.25
CA GLN A 334 1.03 14.68 22.04
C GLN A 334 1.23 13.91 20.72
N LYS A 335 1.56 14.61 19.62
CA LYS A 335 1.98 13.97 18.36
C LYS A 335 3.28 13.19 18.54
N GLY A 336 4.25 13.74 19.26
CA GLY A 336 5.49 13.02 19.59
C GLY A 336 5.24 11.71 20.33
N MET A 337 4.36 11.73 21.34
CA MET A 337 3.94 10.54 22.06
C MET A 337 3.16 9.56 21.16
N SER A 338 2.24 10.05 20.33
CA SER A 338 1.50 9.20 19.39
C SER A 338 2.43 8.54 18.36
N LEU A 339 3.44 9.27 17.86
CA LEU A 339 4.46 8.75 16.96
C LEU A 339 5.31 7.68 17.65
N ALA A 340 5.73 7.89 18.89
CA ALA A 340 6.45 6.90 19.67
C ALA A 340 5.63 5.61 19.87
N LEU A 341 4.35 5.74 20.21
CA LEU A 341 3.42 4.61 20.32
C LEU A 341 3.22 3.90 18.98
N CYS A 342 3.14 4.65 17.87
CA CYS A 342 3.05 4.08 16.52
C CYS A 342 4.29 3.26 16.16
N ILE A 343 5.49 3.80 16.39
CA ILE A 343 6.76 3.10 16.12
C ILE A 343 6.86 1.81 16.95
N TRP A 344 6.49 1.87 18.23
CA TRP A 344 6.46 0.68 19.09
C TRP A 344 5.39 -0.32 18.63
N GLY A 345 4.22 0.14 18.21
CA GLY A 345 3.18 -0.70 17.63
C GLY A 345 3.67 -1.46 16.40
N PHE A 346 4.33 -0.77 15.46
CA PHE A 346 4.95 -1.37 14.28
C PHE A 346 6.01 -2.41 14.65
N ALA A 347 6.95 -2.04 15.52
CA ALA A 347 8.00 -2.96 15.97
C ALA A 347 7.41 -4.24 16.57
N SER A 348 6.37 -4.11 17.42
CA SER A 348 5.66 -5.25 18.00
C SER A 348 5.02 -6.12 16.93
N TYR A 349 4.25 -5.54 16.02
CA TYR A 349 3.52 -6.28 14.98
C TYR A 349 4.46 -7.07 14.05
N PHE A 350 5.52 -6.44 13.57
CA PHE A 350 6.45 -7.10 12.64
C PHE A 350 7.33 -8.12 13.33
N TYR A 351 7.78 -7.85 14.56
CA TYR A 351 8.52 -8.83 15.35
C TYR A 351 7.69 -10.10 15.61
N GLY A 352 6.42 -9.94 15.99
CA GLY A 352 5.49 -11.06 16.16
C GLY A 352 5.27 -11.85 14.86
N SER A 353 5.12 -11.14 13.74
CA SER A 353 4.93 -11.74 12.42
C SER A 353 6.17 -12.53 11.96
N TYR A 354 7.37 -12.02 12.23
CA TYR A 354 8.63 -12.69 11.93
C TYR A 354 8.79 -13.99 12.75
N ASN A 355 8.55 -13.91 14.06
CA ASN A 355 8.66 -15.07 14.96
C ASN A 355 7.66 -16.17 14.62
N TYR A 356 6.40 -15.79 14.35
CA TYR A 356 5.36 -16.75 13.93
C TYR A 356 5.75 -17.52 12.66
N ARG A 357 6.36 -16.83 11.67
CA ARG A 357 6.86 -17.46 10.44
C ARG A 357 8.01 -18.43 10.74
N GLY A 358 8.95 -18.05 11.60
CA GLY A 358 10.06 -18.91 12.02
C GLY A 358 9.58 -20.21 12.67
N THR A 359 8.63 -20.13 13.60
CA THR A 359 8.06 -21.30 14.27
C THR A 359 7.27 -22.19 13.31
N LYS A 360 6.49 -21.61 12.39
CA LYS A 360 5.71 -22.37 11.40
C LYS A 360 6.60 -23.12 10.40
N LYS A 361 7.73 -22.53 9.97
CA LYS A 361 8.73 -23.21 9.12
C LYS A 361 9.36 -24.41 9.81
N GLN A 362 9.69 -24.28 11.10
CA GLN A 362 10.24 -25.40 11.89
C GLN A 362 9.24 -26.54 12.08
N GLN A 363 7.95 -26.23 12.27
CA GLN A 363 6.90 -27.25 12.41
C GLN A 363 6.63 -28.01 11.11
N LEU A 364 6.64 -27.33 9.95
CA LEU A 364 6.52 -27.99 8.65
C LEU A 364 7.74 -28.86 8.32
N GLY A 365 8.96 -28.41 8.67
CA GLY A 365 10.18 -29.18 8.46
C GLY A 365 10.19 -30.50 9.25
N LYS A 366 9.81 -30.45 10.54
CA LYS A 366 9.72 -31.64 11.40
C LYS A 366 8.65 -32.65 10.95
N GLY A 367 7.48 -32.17 10.51
CA GLY A 367 6.42 -33.04 10.01
C GLY A 367 6.72 -33.71 8.67
N THR A 368 7.71 -33.22 7.92
CA THR A 368 8.14 -33.85 6.66
C THR A 368 9.18 -34.93 6.91
N GLU A 369 10.07 -34.74 7.91
CA GLU A 369 11.06 -35.75 8.36
C GLU A 369 10.43 -36.96 9.08
N GLU A 370 9.30 -36.78 9.78
CA GLU A 370 8.58 -37.88 10.44
C GLU A 370 7.75 -38.76 9.47
N VAL A 371 7.47 -38.28 8.25
CA VAL A 371 6.74 -39.04 7.21
C VAL A 371 7.70 -39.76 6.25
N THR A 372 9.00 -39.43 6.30
CA THR A 372 10.06 -40.08 5.50
C THR A 372 10.91 -41.08 6.29
N LYS A 373 10.57 -41.33 7.56
CA LYS A 373 11.05 -42.46 8.36
C LYS A 373 9.91 -43.46 8.54
#